data_AF-A0A520I8Z7-F1
#
_entry.id   AF-A0A520I8Z7-F1
#
_cell.length_a   1.000
_cell.length_b   1.000
_cell.length_c   1.000
_cell.angle_alpha   90.00
_cell.angle_beta   90.00
_cell.angle_gamma   90.00
#
_symmetry.space_group_name_H-M   'P 1'
#
loop_
_entity.id
_entity.type
_entity.pdbx_description
1 polymer ?
#
loop_
_entity_poly.entity_id
_entity_poly.type
_entity_poly.pdbx_seq_one_letter_code
_entity_poly.pdbx_strand_id
1 'polypeptide(L)'
;MIIKNIESKIRLATLVSLGSLVASVLIAIVVSFFAYRQVSSARRSIYILDNHVPMLAKQTDVQLNRPAEYRADVDLFHSLFFSLTPDDRFIEYQMKKAMYLVDESGARQYNDLKEKGYFSSVLS
;
A
#
# COMPACT_ATOMS: atom_id res chain seq x y z
N MET A 1 51.96 25.15 43.22
CA MET A 1 50.49 24.94 43.20
C MET A 1 49.78 25.61 42.01
N ILE A 2 50.25 26.79 41.54
CA ILE A 2 49.65 27.54 40.42
C ILE A 2 49.73 26.79 39.07
N ILE A 3 50.87 26.15 38.77
CA ILE A 3 51.10 25.47 37.48
C ILE A 3 50.13 24.29 37.25
N LYS A 4 49.87 23.46 38.27
CA LYS A 4 48.89 22.36 38.19
C LYS A 4 47.46 22.82 37.89
N ASN A 5 47.10 24.05 38.29
CA ASN A 5 45.76 24.60 38.10
C ASN A 5 45.57 25.16 36.69
N ILE A 6 46.65 25.64 36.06
CA ILE A 6 46.64 26.08 34.65
C ILE A 6 46.56 24.86 33.73
N GLU A 7 47.34 23.81 34.02
CA GLU A 7 47.33 22.56 33.27
C GLU A 7 45.95 21.85 33.32
N SER A 8 45.30 21.82 34.49
CA SER A 8 43.95 21.23 34.61
C SER A 8 42.90 22.02 33.83
N LYS A 9 42.98 23.37 33.83
CA LYS A 9 42.08 24.24 33.05
C LYS A 9 42.27 24.04 31.55
N ILE A 10 43.51 23.94 31.07
CA ILE A 10 43.82 23.69 29.65
C ILE A 10 43.28 22.32 29.23
N ARG A 11 43.49 21.27 30.04
CA ARG A 11 42.98 19.91 29.79
C ARG A 11 41.45 19.86 29.76
N LEU A 12 40.79 20.60 30.64
CA LEU A 12 39.34 20.68 30.68
C LEU A 12 38.80 21.42 29.44
N ALA A 13 39.44 22.52 29.05
CA ALA A 13 39.09 23.25 27.82
C ALA A 13 39.26 22.39 26.55
N THR A 14 40.33 21.58 26.46
CA THR A 14 40.53 20.66 25.34
C THR A 14 39.49 19.55 25.32
N LEU A 15 39.15 18.97 26.47
CA LEU A 15 38.12 17.93 26.57
C LEU A 15 36.74 18.46 26.16
N VAL A 16 36.38 19.66 26.62
CA VAL A 16 35.10 20.30 26.27
C VAL A 16 35.06 20.64 24.78
N SER A 17 36.13 21.20 24.22
CA SER A 17 36.19 21.53 22.79
C SER A 17 36.08 20.26 21.94
N LEU A 18 36.82 19.20 22.27
CA LEU A 18 36.75 17.94 21.53
C LEU A 18 35.38 17.27 21.67
N GLY A 19 34.81 17.28 22.89
CA GLY A 19 33.47 16.77 23.16
C GLY A 19 32.40 17.53 22.36
N SER A 20 32.49 18.85 22.30
CA SER A 20 31.56 19.67 21.51
C SER A 20 31.66 19.41 20.00
N LEU A 21 32.87 19.15 19.50
CA LEU A 21 33.09 18.83 18.09
C LEU A 21 32.48 17.47 17.76
N VAL A 22 32.74 16.45 18.57
CA VAL A 22 32.13 15.12 18.40
C VAL A 22 30.59 15.19 18.48
N ALA A 23 30.05 15.92 19.45
CA ALA A 23 28.61 16.12 19.59
C ALA A 23 28.00 16.79 18.34
N SER A 24 28.67 17.82 17.80
CA SER A 24 28.21 18.49 16.57
C SER A 24 28.17 17.56 15.36
N VAL A 25 29.18 16.70 15.21
CA VAL A 25 29.23 15.71 14.11
C VAL A 25 28.11 14.67 14.26
N LEU A 26 27.88 14.17 15.48
CA LEU A 26 26.80 13.22 15.74
C LEU A 26 25.43 13.82 15.42
N ILE A 27 25.18 15.07 15.85
CA ILE A 27 23.94 15.78 15.54
C ILE A 27 23.77 15.94 14.02
N ALA A 28 24.83 16.33 13.30
CA ALA A 28 24.78 16.48 11.85
C ALA A 28 24.43 15.16 11.14
N ILE A 29 25.00 14.03 11.56
CA ILE A 29 24.71 12.71 11.00
C ILE A 29 23.24 12.32 11.25
N VAL A 30 22.75 12.49 12.49
CA VAL A 30 21.37 12.16 12.85
C VAL A 30 20.39 13.01 12.04
N VAL A 31 20.61 14.32 11.97
CA VAL A 31 19.76 15.23 11.19
C VAL A 31 19.77 14.85 9.72
N SER A 32 20.93 14.55 9.14
CA SER A 32 21.06 14.15 7.73
C SER A 32 20.29 12.86 7.45
N PHE A 33 20.37 11.87 8.34
CA PHE A 33 19.64 10.62 8.20
C PHE A 33 18.12 10.83 8.25
N PHE A 34 17.61 11.60 9.21
CA PHE A 34 16.18 11.90 9.29
C PHE A 34 15.70 12.76 8.13
N ALA A 35 16.48 13.74 7.69
CA ALA A 35 16.18 14.56 6.52
C ALA A 35 16.09 13.71 5.25
N TYR A 36 17.04 12.79 5.04
CA TYR A 36 17.00 11.88 3.91
C TYR A 36 15.74 10.99 3.94
N ARG A 37 15.40 10.44 5.10
CA ARG A 37 14.19 9.64 5.28
C ARG A 37 12.91 10.45 5.01
N GLN A 38 12.87 11.71 5.45
CA GLN A 38 11.73 12.60 5.21
C GLN A 38 11.60 12.95 3.72
N VAL A 39 12.69 13.29 3.03
CA VAL A 39 12.70 13.57 1.59
C VAL A 39 12.31 12.34 0.79
N SER A 40 12.82 11.16 1.15
CA SER A 40 12.45 9.89 0.51
C SER A 40 10.95 9.60 0.69
N SER A 41 10.40 9.86 1.87
CA SER A 41 8.96 9.72 2.13
C SER A 41 8.13 10.73 1.33
N ALA A 42 8.57 11.99 1.21
CA ALA A 42 7.86 13.02 0.47
C ALA A 42 7.83 12.74 -1.05
N ARG A 43 8.93 12.21 -1.59
CA ARG A 43 9.05 11.81 -3.01
C ARG A 43 8.18 10.62 -3.42
N ARG A 44 7.50 9.95 -2.48
CA ARG A 44 6.50 8.90 -2.79
C ARG A 44 5.17 9.44 -3.32
N SER A 45 5.00 10.77 -3.37
CA SER A 45 3.85 11.38 -4.04
C SER A 45 4.21 11.67 -5.50
N ILE A 46 3.72 10.83 -6.42
CA ILE A 46 3.86 11.06 -7.87
C ILE A 46 2.62 11.84 -8.30
N TYR A 47 2.80 13.00 -8.92
CA TYR A 47 1.69 13.76 -9.50
C TYR A 47 1.30 13.09 -10.83
N ILE A 48 0.08 12.58 -10.91
CA ILE A 48 -0.48 12.08 -12.17
C ILE A 48 -1.35 13.19 -12.73
N LEU A 49 -1.08 13.60 -13.98
CA LEU A 49 -1.95 14.52 -14.72
C LEU A 49 -3.12 13.70 -15.30
N ASP A 50 -4.32 13.90 -14.78
CA ASP A 50 -5.55 13.45 -15.41
C ASP A 50 -6.28 14.69 -15.98
N ASN A 51 -6.52 14.71 -17.29
CA ASN A 51 -7.38 15.68 -17.99
C ASN A 51 -7.31 17.14 -17.48
N HIS A 52 -6.10 17.72 -17.46
CA HIS A 52 -5.84 19.12 -17.11
C HIS A 52 -6.12 19.53 -15.64
N VAL A 53 -6.49 18.60 -14.76
CA VAL A 53 -6.64 18.86 -13.32
C VAL A 53 -5.51 18.16 -12.58
N PRO A 54 -4.60 18.88 -11.89
CA PRO A 54 -3.57 18.25 -11.09
C PRO A 54 -4.20 17.57 -9.87
N MET A 55 -4.40 16.25 -9.95
CA MET A 55 -4.84 15.46 -8.81
C MET A 55 -3.61 14.94 -8.05
N LEU A 56 -3.59 15.18 -6.75
CA LEU A 56 -2.56 14.63 -5.86
C LEU A 56 -2.78 13.12 -5.74
N ALA A 57 -2.22 12.34 -6.66
CA ALA A 57 -2.18 10.89 -6.55
C ALA A 57 -1.19 10.51 -5.45
N LYS A 58 -1.68 10.47 -4.21
CA LYS A 58 -0.94 9.89 -3.11
C LYS A 58 -0.73 8.43 -3.48
N GLN A 59 0.51 7.96 -3.53
CA GLN A 59 0.81 6.53 -3.52
C GLN A 59 0.31 6.02 -2.17
N THR A 60 -0.98 5.70 -2.10
CA THR A 60 -1.57 5.05 -0.94
C THR A 60 -0.80 3.76 -0.75
N ASP A 61 -0.36 3.51 0.48
CA ASP A 61 0.34 2.28 0.81
C ASP A 61 -0.51 1.12 0.30
N VAL A 62 0.05 0.26 -0.56
CA VAL A 62 -0.65 -0.88 -1.16
C VAL A 62 -1.30 -1.72 -0.05
N GLN A 63 -0.69 -1.74 1.14
CA GLN A 63 -1.21 -2.41 2.33
C GLN A 63 -2.53 -1.83 2.84
N LEU A 64 -2.78 -0.53 2.67
CA LEU A 64 -4.03 0.12 3.04
C LEU A 64 -5.15 -0.15 2.03
N ASN A 65 -4.82 -0.37 0.75
CA ASN A 65 -5.84 -0.60 -0.30
C ASN A 65 -6.26 -2.08 -0.41
N ARG A 66 -5.38 -3.02 -0.06
CA ARG A 66 -5.65 -4.47 -0.11
C ARG A 66 -6.99 -4.89 0.53
N PRO A 67 -7.38 -4.42 1.74
CA PRO A 67 -8.66 -4.81 2.32
C PRO A 67 -9.89 -4.32 1.55
N ALA A 68 -9.75 -3.23 0.78
CA ALA A 68 -10.81 -2.73 -0.10
C ALA A 68 -10.81 -3.52 -1.42
N GLU A 69 -9.64 -3.80 -2.00
CA GLU A 69 -9.48 -4.62 -3.20
C GLU A 69 -10.03 -6.03 -3.02
N TYR A 70 -9.74 -6.70 -1.89
CA TYR A 70 -10.27 -8.03 -1.61
C TYR A 70 -11.79 -8.05 -1.48
N ARG A 71 -12.37 -7.01 -0.87
CA ARG A 71 -13.83 -6.87 -0.81
C ARG A 71 -14.43 -6.65 -2.19
N ALA A 72 -13.83 -5.76 -2.98
CA ALA A 72 -14.28 -5.48 -4.33
C ALA A 72 -14.19 -6.70 -5.25
N ASP A 73 -13.15 -7.53 -5.12
CA ASP A 73 -12.98 -8.77 -5.89
C ASP A 73 -14.08 -9.79 -5.56
N VAL A 74 -14.32 -10.01 -4.25
CA VAL A 74 -15.40 -10.89 -3.79
C VAL A 74 -16.77 -10.36 -4.22
N ASP A 75 -17.02 -9.06 -4.06
CA ASP A 75 -18.29 -8.42 -4.45
C ASP A 75 -18.53 -8.52 -5.96
N LEU A 76 -17.49 -8.32 -6.77
CA LEU A 76 -17.55 -8.45 -8.22
C LEU A 76 -17.87 -9.89 -8.64
N PHE A 77 -17.20 -10.88 -8.03
CA PHE A 77 -17.51 -12.28 -8.29
C PHE A 77 -18.98 -12.60 -7.98
N HIS A 78 -19.49 -12.21 -6.81
CA HIS A 78 -20.88 -12.48 -6.43
C HIS A 78 -21.88 -11.77 -7.34
N SER A 79 -21.57 -10.53 -7.75
CA SER A 79 -22.40 -9.79 -8.71
C SER A 79 -22.47 -10.51 -10.05
N LEU A 80 -21.33 -10.92 -10.62
CA LEU A 80 -21.29 -11.66 -11.88
C LEU A 80 -21.96 -13.03 -11.77
N PHE A 81 -21.80 -13.73 -10.65
CA PHE A 81 -22.26 -15.11 -10.49
C PHE A 81 -23.76 -15.23 -10.17
N PHE A 82 -24.28 -14.35 -9.31
CA PHE A 82 -25.67 -14.47 -8.80
C PHE A 82 -26.63 -13.40 -9.33
N SER A 83 -26.14 -12.28 -9.88
CA SER A 83 -27.01 -11.23 -10.43
C SER A 83 -27.28 -11.50 -11.91
N LEU A 84 -28.22 -12.41 -12.16
CA LEU A 84 -28.55 -12.90 -13.51
C LEU A 84 -29.82 -12.24 -14.04
N THR A 85 -29.81 -11.99 -15.34
CA THR A 85 -30.99 -11.55 -16.11
C THR A 85 -31.47 -12.75 -16.93
N PRO A 86 -32.79 -12.94 -17.16
CA PRO A 86 -33.34 -14.05 -17.95
C PRO A 86 -33.01 -13.91 -19.45
N ASP A 87 -31.73 -13.98 -19.79
CA ASP A 87 -31.20 -14.02 -21.15
C ASP A 87 -30.01 -14.98 -21.19
N ASP A 88 -30.13 -16.04 -22.01
CA ASP A 88 -29.13 -17.10 -22.13
C ASP A 88 -27.74 -16.55 -22.45
N ARG A 89 -27.66 -15.59 -23.37
CA ARG A 89 -26.39 -15.01 -23.81
C ARG A 89 -25.73 -14.19 -22.71
N PHE A 90 -26.54 -13.44 -21.96
CA PHE A 90 -26.07 -12.69 -20.81
C PHE A 90 -25.56 -13.61 -19.69
N ILE A 91 -26.30 -14.68 -19.37
CA ILE A 91 -25.88 -15.66 -18.36
C ILE A 91 -24.54 -16.28 -18.74
N GLU A 92 -24.39 -16.77 -19.98
CA GLU A 92 -23.12 -17.36 -20.44
C GLU A 92 -21.95 -16.38 -20.34
N TYR A 93 -22.17 -15.13 -20.75
CA TYR A 93 -21.17 -14.07 -20.70
C TYR A 93 -20.74 -13.73 -19.26
N GLN A 94 -21.69 -13.63 -18.33
CA GLN A 94 -21.43 -13.35 -16.92
C GLN A 94 -20.69 -14.51 -16.25
N MET A 95 -21.09 -15.76 -16.53
CA MET A 95 -20.40 -16.95 -16.01
C MET A 95 -18.97 -17.01 -16.52
N LYS A 96 -18.73 -16.73 -17.81
CA LYS A 96 -17.38 -16.68 -18.36
C LYS A 96 -16.52 -15.65 -17.62
N LYS A 97 -17.05 -14.48 -17.29
CA LYS A 97 -16.33 -13.46 -16.49
C LYS A 97 -16.09 -13.91 -15.05
N ALA A 98 -17.10 -14.45 -14.39
CA ALA A 98 -17.00 -14.93 -13.01
C ALA A 98 -15.90 -16.00 -12.87
N MET A 99 -15.77 -16.91 -13.86
CA MET A 99 -14.73 -17.94 -13.88
C MET A 99 -13.30 -17.40 -13.99
N TYR A 100 -13.09 -16.15 -14.43
CA TYR A 100 -11.76 -15.52 -14.40
C TYR A 100 -11.37 -14.99 -13.01
N LEU A 101 -12.34 -14.84 -12.11
CA LEU A 101 -12.12 -14.27 -10.76
C LEU A 101 -12.02 -15.34 -9.67
N VAL A 102 -12.25 -16.61 -10.01
CA VAL A 102 -12.31 -17.71 -9.05
C VAL A 102 -11.45 -18.88 -9.54
N ASP A 103 -11.00 -19.71 -8.60
CA ASP A 103 -10.32 -20.96 -8.91
C ASP A 103 -11.31 -22.05 -9.35
N GLU A 104 -10.82 -23.29 -9.45
CA GLU A 104 -11.61 -24.46 -9.86
C GLU A 104 -12.87 -24.67 -8.99
N SER A 105 -12.89 -24.17 -7.76
CA SER A 105 -14.05 -24.30 -6.88
C SER A 105 -15.31 -23.62 -7.45
N GLY A 106 -15.14 -22.48 -8.13
CA GLY A 106 -16.26 -21.78 -8.78
C GLY A 106 -16.81 -22.53 -10.00
N ALA A 107 -15.93 -23.20 -10.75
CA ALA A 107 -16.35 -24.04 -11.87
C ALA A 107 -17.16 -25.26 -11.40
N ARG A 108 -16.75 -25.89 -10.28
CA ARG A 108 -17.54 -26.96 -9.64
C ARG A 108 -18.91 -26.46 -9.21
N GLN A 109 -18.97 -25.31 -8.52
CA GLN A 109 -20.22 -24.72 -8.08
C GLN A 109 -21.15 -24.37 -9.27
N TYR A 110 -20.60 -23.85 -10.36
CA TYR A 110 -21.35 -23.56 -11.58
C TYR A 110 -21.99 -24.83 -12.17
N ASN A 111 -21.21 -25.91 -12.28
CA ASN A 111 -21.70 -27.18 -12.78
C ASN A 111 -22.80 -27.77 -11.88
N ASP A 112 -22.61 -27.77 -10.56
CA ASP A 112 -23.60 -28.26 -9.60
C ASP A 112 -24.93 -27.50 -9.70
N LEU A 113 -24.88 -26.17 -9.86
CA LEU A 113 -26.08 -25.33 -10.02
C LEU A 113 -26.75 -25.56 -11.38
N LYS A 114 -25.96 -25.78 -12.42
CA LYS A 114 -26.45 -26.12 -13.75
C LYS A 114 -27.17 -27.47 -13.75
N GLU A 115 -26.61 -28.49 -13.10
CA GLU A 115 -27.23 -29.81 -12.93
C GLU A 115 -28.53 -29.75 -12.13
N LYS A 116 -28.59 -28.86 -11.12
CA LYS A 116 -29.81 -28.59 -10.34
C LYS A 116 -30.86 -27.74 -11.07
N GLY A 117 -30.58 -27.29 -12.30
CA GLY A 117 -31.50 -26.47 -13.09
C GLY A 117 -31.63 -25.02 -12.63
N TYR A 118 -30.69 -24.49 -11.85
CA TYR A 118 -30.74 -23.12 -11.33
C TYR A 118 -30.88 -22.09 -12.46
N PHE A 119 -30.02 -22.14 -13.47
CA PHE A 119 -30.06 -21.19 -14.60
C PHE A 119 -31.33 -21.34 -15.43
N SER A 120 -31.82 -22.57 -15.61
CA SER A 120 -33.11 -22.84 -16.26
C SER A 120 -34.28 -22.23 -15.50
N SER A 121 -34.22 -22.23 -14.15
CA SER A 121 -35.25 -21.60 -13.32
C SER A 121 -35.23 -20.07 -13.38
N VAL A 122 -34.08 -19.46 -13.68
CA VAL A 122 -33.95 -18.01 -13.86
C VAL A 122 -34.54 -17.56 -15.19
N LEU A 123 -34.47 -18.41 -16.21
CA LEU A 123 -35.01 -18.12 -17.55
C LEU A 123 -36.52 -18.29 -17.67
N SER A 124 -37.13 -19.03 -16.73
CA SER A 124 -38.57 -19.34 -16.70
C SER A 124 -39.38 -18.24 -16.03
#